data_AF-A0A365KLU6-F1
#
_entry.id   AF-A0A365KLU6-F1
#
_cell.length_a   1.000
_cell.length_b   1.000
_cell.length_c   1.000
_cell.angle_alpha   90.00
_cell.angle_beta   90.00
_cell.angle_gamma   90.00
#
_symmetry.space_group_name_H-M   'P 1'
#
loop_
_entity.id
_entity.type
_entity.pdbx_description
1 polymer ?
#
loop_
_entity_poly.entity_id
_entity_poly.type
_entity_poly.pdbx_seq_one_letter_code
_entity_poly.pdbx_strand_id
1 'polypeptide(L)'
;MKTFKNEKGYALLMVLMLILLFTVLGMGLMATNMNSAKQFNTKEEQVKARHQAEMGVLHYQAQLISIVEENKNNEVVPCAKFLNEVAVLSNDNNSEYNVSKQDIECELSEDVIKISIESTGKYIDKEDKIKAKFNIKNSSRTNLEEGELPGPSDYNDDTKVVEGGLTVENGFYSPTEDSLYVKGDFKVQHGNSNGGNDILINRNLFIDQNMSIQNHACIVTRGNLIVKGNITSTNKVYIFVYGDAYFKSNTYKSSNNNFFVTGKVFENGKEVRNDFEPVPSGYLYNYHNGSDSGNDKKTCPLPGSGNPGKLSGSWQIDENIDVDYFVN
;
A
#
# COMPACT_ATOMS: atom_id res chain seq x y z
N MET A 1 44.21 -99.86 28.51
CA MET A 1 43.44 -98.95 29.40
C MET A 1 42.59 -98.03 28.53
N LYS A 2 41.26 -98.13 28.60
CA LYS A 2 40.32 -97.23 27.89
C LYS A 2 39.92 -96.12 28.87
N THR A 3 40.35 -94.89 28.60
CA THR A 3 39.93 -93.70 29.33
C THR A 3 38.59 -93.22 28.78
N PHE A 4 37.53 -93.32 29.58
CA PHE A 4 36.24 -92.71 29.24
C PHE A 4 36.34 -91.19 29.44
N LYS A 5 36.35 -90.43 28.33
CA LYS A 5 36.25 -88.96 28.37
C LYS A 5 34.80 -88.55 28.66
N ASN A 6 34.63 -87.76 29.73
CA ASN A 6 33.33 -87.28 30.18
C ASN A 6 33.00 -85.94 29.52
N GLU A 7 32.39 -85.98 28.33
CA GLU A 7 32.03 -84.80 27.51
C GLU A 7 30.68 -84.15 27.93
N LYS A 8 30.00 -84.67 28.96
CA LYS A 8 28.62 -84.27 29.31
C LYS A 8 28.45 -82.84 29.84
N GLY A 9 29.54 -82.16 30.20
CA GLY A 9 29.51 -80.77 30.69
C GLY A 9 29.54 -79.69 29.59
N TYR A 10 30.14 -79.99 28.43
CA TYR A 10 30.35 -79.00 27.38
C TYR A 10 29.07 -78.56 26.67
N ALA A 11 28.10 -79.47 26.51
CA ALA A 11 26.81 -79.16 25.89
C ALA A 11 26.02 -78.12 26.70
N LEU A 12 26.00 -78.25 28.03
CA LEU A 12 25.33 -77.30 28.92
C LEU A 12 25.97 -75.92 28.85
N LEU A 13 27.31 -75.87 28.84
CA LEU A 13 28.08 -74.63 28.77
C LEU A 13 27.86 -73.91 27.44
N MET A 14 27.82 -74.65 26.32
CA MET A 14 27.51 -74.10 25.00
C MET A 14 26.09 -73.50 24.93
N VAL A 15 25.09 -74.19 25.45
CA VAL A 15 23.70 -73.67 25.49
C VAL A 15 23.61 -72.41 26.36
N LEU A 16 24.27 -72.40 27.51
CA LEU A 16 24.30 -71.24 28.40
C LEU A 16 24.97 -70.03 27.72
N MET A 17 26.10 -70.24 27.05
CA MET A 17 26.80 -69.19 26.31
C MET A 17 25.95 -68.65 25.16
N LEU A 18 25.23 -69.52 24.46
CA LEU A 18 24.34 -69.16 23.36
C LEU A 18 23.14 -68.34 23.86
N ILE A 19 22.54 -68.72 24.99
CA ILE A 19 21.48 -67.92 25.65
C ILE A 19 22.02 -66.55 26.06
N LEU A 20 23.22 -66.47 26.65
CA LEU A 20 23.83 -65.21 27.06
C LEU A 20 24.11 -64.29 25.86
N LEU A 21 24.59 -64.85 24.76
CA LEU A 21 24.83 -64.09 23.53
C LEU A 21 23.52 -63.52 22.98
N PHE A 22 22.45 -64.32 22.93
CA PHE A 22 21.15 -63.85 22.46
C PHE A 22 20.50 -62.83 23.41
N THR A 23 20.68 -62.95 24.73
CA THR A 23 20.14 -61.94 25.66
C THR A 23 20.88 -60.61 25.56
N VAL A 24 22.21 -60.61 25.41
CA VAL A 24 22.98 -59.38 25.20
C VAL A 24 22.60 -58.71 23.88
N LEU A 25 22.47 -59.47 22.79
CA LEU A 25 22.00 -58.93 21.51
C LEU A 25 20.55 -58.41 21.61
N GLY A 26 19.66 -59.16 22.27
CA GLY A 26 18.27 -58.77 22.46
C GLY A 26 18.11 -57.48 23.25
N MET A 27 18.85 -57.33 24.36
CA MET A 27 18.88 -56.10 25.14
C MET A 27 19.49 -54.93 24.36
N GLY A 28 20.54 -55.19 23.58
CA GLY A 28 21.16 -54.18 22.71
C GLY A 28 20.15 -53.59 21.72
N LEU A 29 19.38 -54.43 21.03
CA LEU A 29 18.35 -53.99 20.09
C LEU A 29 17.19 -53.24 20.76
N MET A 30 16.76 -53.68 21.95
CA MET A 30 15.73 -52.98 22.71
C MET A 30 16.21 -51.58 23.16
N ALA A 31 17.45 -51.48 23.66
CA ALA A 31 18.02 -50.21 24.08
C ALA A 31 18.13 -49.21 22.91
N THR A 32 18.55 -49.68 21.73
CA THR A 32 18.62 -48.83 20.53
C THR A 32 17.24 -48.34 20.08
N ASN A 33 16.22 -49.19 20.13
CA ASN A 33 14.85 -48.80 19.76
C ASN A 33 14.25 -47.82 20.76
N MET A 34 14.45 -48.04 22.06
CA MET A 34 13.96 -47.13 23.11
C MET A 34 14.65 -45.77 23.05
N ASN A 35 15.96 -45.72 22.78
CA ASN A 35 16.68 -44.47 22.57
C ASN A 35 16.19 -43.75 21.31
N SER A 36 15.94 -44.47 20.22
CA SER A 36 15.41 -43.89 18.98
C SER A 36 14.00 -43.31 19.19
N ALA A 37 13.13 -44.01 19.92
CA ALA A 37 11.80 -43.52 20.27
C ALA A 37 11.86 -42.25 21.12
N LYS A 38 12.73 -42.20 22.14
CA LYS A 38 12.94 -40.98 22.94
C LYS A 38 13.43 -39.82 22.08
N GLN A 39 14.40 -40.04 21.20
CA GLN A 39 14.89 -39.00 20.30
C GLN A 39 13.80 -38.51 19.34
N PHE A 40 12.96 -39.42 18.85
CA PHE A 40 11.83 -39.06 17.99
C PHE A 40 10.83 -38.17 18.74
N ASN A 41 10.41 -38.56 19.95
CA ASN A 41 9.48 -37.76 20.75
C ASN A 41 10.05 -36.37 21.08
N THR A 42 11.32 -36.29 21.50
CA THR A 42 11.97 -35.00 21.76
C THR A 42 12.02 -34.11 20.53
N LYS A 43 12.30 -34.69 19.35
CA LYS A 43 12.29 -33.95 18.07
C LYS A 43 10.88 -33.51 17.70
N GLU A 44 9.89 -34.36 17.90
CA GLU A 44 8.49 -34.03 17.63
C GLU A 44 8.00 -32.89 18.53
N GLU A 45 8.31 -32.94 19.83
CA GLU A 45 8.00 -31.87 20.78
C GLU A 45 8.68 -30.56 20.41
N GLN A 46 9.95 -30.60 20.00
CA GLN A 46 10.67 -29.42 19.53
C GLN A 46 10.05 -28.84 18.25
N VAL A 47 9.70 -29.68 17.27
CA VAL A 47 9.02 -29.25 16.05
C VAL A 47 7.66 -28.61 16.35
N LYS A 48 6.91 -29.16 17.31
CA LYS A 48 5.63 -28.57 17.74
C LYS A 48 5.82 -27.22 18.44
N ALA A 49 6.79 -27.10 19.35
CA ALA A 49 7.12 -25.82 19.97
C ALA A 49 7.50 -24.76 18.92
N ARG A 50 8.29 -25.14 17.92
CA ARG A 50 8.64 -24.29 16.78
C ARG A 50 7.42 -23.87 15.97
N HIS A 51 6.53 -24.79 15.62
CA HIS A 51 5.30 -24.43 14.90
C HIS A 51 4.46 -23.43 15.69
N GLN A 52 4.39 -23.53 17.02
CA GLN A 52 3.69 -22.53 17.83
C GLN A 52 4.37 -21.16 17.75
N ALA A 53 5.70 -21.10 17.79
CA ALA A 53 6.43 -19.85 17.58
C ALA A 53 6.17 -19.25 16.19
N GLU A 54 6.14 -20.07 15.13
CA GLU A 54 5.82 -19.65 13.75
C GLU A 54 4.39 -19.08 13.65
N MET A 55 3.42 -19.71 14.31
CA MET A 55 2.05 -19.20 14.36
C MET A 55 1.96 -17.83 15.04
N GLY A 56 2.76 -17.58 16.09
CA GLY A 56 2.83 -16.27 16.73
C GLY A 56 3.35 -15.18 15.78
N VAL A 57 4.36 -15.50 14.96
CA VAL A 57 4.88 -14.57 13.93
C VAL A 57 3.83 -14.27 12.88
N LEU A 58 3.12 -15.30 12.36
CA LEU A 58 2.07 -15.13 11.37
C LEU A 58 0.88 -14.33 11.91
N HIS A 59 0.49 -14.57 13.15
CA HIS A 59 -0.59 -13.82 13.77
C HIS A 59 -0.23 -12.34 13.91
N TYR A 60 1.02 -12.05 14.30
CA TYR A 60 1.50 -10.68 14.35
C TYR A 60 1.55 -10.02 12.96
N GLN A 61 2.01 -10.74 11.94
CA GLN A 61 1.99 -10.27 10.55
C GLN A 61 0.58 -9.85 10.12
N ALA A 62 -0.42 -10.69 10.39
CA ALA A 62 -1.80 -10.40 10.03
C ALA A 62 -2.31 -9.10 10.69
N GLN A 63 -1.98 -8.88 11.96
CA GLN A 63 -2.33 -7.64 12.65
C GLN A 63 -1.58 -6.42 12.11
N LEU A 64 -0.29 -6.57 11.81
CA LEU A 64 0.48 -5.51 11.16
C LEU A 64 -0.16 -5.09 9.84
N ILE A 65 -0.59 -6.06 9.03
CA ILE A 65 -1.30 -5.80 7.76
C ILE A 65 -2.57 -4.99 8.02
N SER A 66 -3.40 -5.39 8.99
CA SER A 66 -4.61 -4.64 9.32
C SER A 66 -4.33 -3.20 9.76
N ILE A 67 -3.31 -2.98 10.59
CA ILE A 67 -2.93 -1.63 11.04
C ILE A 67 -2.44 -0.79 9.85
N VAL A 68 -1.63 -1.38 8.97
CA VAL A 68 -1.12 -0.70 7.78
C VAL A 68 -2.25 -0.37 6.81
N GLU A 69 -3.22 -1.27 6.63
CA GLU A 69 -4.41 -1.04 5.80
C GLU A 69 -5.32 0.06 6.38
N GLU A 70 -5.58 0.05 7.69
CA GLU A 70 -6.37 1.09 8.37
C GLU A 70 -5.71 2.47 8.31
N ASN A 71 -4.39 2.51 8.28
CA ASN A 71 -3.62 3.75 8.26
C ASN A 71 -2.99 4.04 6.88
N LYS A 72 -3.46 3.37 5.82
CA LYS A 72 -2.92 3.50 4.46
C LYS A 72 -2.88 4.93 3.95
N ASN A 73 -3.77 5.80 4.44
CA ASN A 73 -3.89 7.20 4.00
C ASN A 73 -3.30 8.22 5.01
N ASN A 74 -2.74 7.75 6.13
CA ASN A 74 -2.18 8.62 7.16
C ASN A 74 -0.70 8.93 6.88
N GLU A 75 -0.36 10.22 6.87
CA GLU A 75 0.99 10.73 6.53
C GLU A 75 2.08 10.18 7.48
N VAL A 76 1.72 9.80 8.72
CA VAL A 76 2.66 9.23 9.71
C VAL A 76 1.95 8.20 10.60
N VAL A 77 2.40 6.93 10.57
CA VAL A 77 2.01 5.93 11.57
C VAL A 77 3.11 5.85 12.63
N PRO A 78 2.87 6.28 13.88
CA PRO A 78 3.89 6.24 14.92
C PRO A 78 4.18 4.79 15.34
N CYS A 79 5.46 4.46 15.58
CA CYS A 79 5.90 3.18 16.18
C CYS A 79 5.09 2.78 17.42
N ALA A 80 4.63 3.76 18.20
CA ALA A 80 3.83 3.55 19.40
C ALA A 80 2.49 2.85 19.15
N LYS A 81 1.86 3.00 17.96
CA LYS A 81 0.67 2.24 17.62
C LYS A 81 1.02 0.76 17.51
N PHE A 82 1.98 0.41 16.66
CA PHE A 82 2.44 -0.98 16.51
C PHE A 82 2.80 -1.66 17.86
N LEU A 83 3.46 -0.93 18.78
CA LEU A 83 3.82 -1.44 20.11
C LEU A 83 2.63 -1.66 21.07
N ASN A 84 1.49 -0.98 20.85
CA ASN A 84 0.32 -1.08 21.71
C ASN A 84 -0.59 -2.25 21.31
N GLU A 85 -0.77 -2.51 20.02
CA GLU A 85 -1.50 -3.70 19.56
C GLU A 85 -0.81 -5.02 19.99
N VAL A 86 0.53 -5.05 20.09
CA VAL A 86 1.23 -6.27 20.56
C VAL A 86 0.97 -6.56 22.04
N ALA A 87 0.71 -5.52 22.84
CA ALA A 87 0.35 -5.72 24.25
C ALA A 87 -0.99 -6.46 24.40
N VAL A 88 -1.84 -6.46 23.37
CA VAL A 88 -3.09 -7.22 23.35
C VAL A 88 -2.81 -8.70 23.05
N LEU A 89 -1.84 -9.00 22.18
CA LEU A 89 -1.43 -10.36 21.82
C LEU A 89 -0.83 -11.16 22.98
N SER A 90 0.00 -10.52 23.80
CA SER A 90 0.66 -11.17 24.94
C SER A 90 -0.32 -11.57 26.07
N ASN A 91 -1.54 -11.02 26.08
CA ASN A 91 -2.54 -11.24 27.13
C ASN A 91 -3.61 -12.28 26.78
N ASP A 92 -3.56 -12.90 25.59
CA ASP A 92 -4.45 -14.01 25.29
C ASP A 92 -3.92 -15.27 26.01
N ASN A 93 -4.36 -15.46 27.27
CA ASN A 93 -3.96 -16.57 28.13
C ASN A 93 -4.28 -17.97 27.55
N ASN A 94 -4.84 -18.03 26.35
CA ASN A 94 -5.24 -19.24 25.66
C ASN A 94 -4.31 -19.61 24.48
N SER A 95 -3.33 -18.80 24.12
CA SER A 95 -2.38 -19.12 23.05
C SER A 95 -1.18 -19.94 23.57
N GLU A 96 -0.78 -20.97 22.82
CA GLU A 96 0.43 -21.79 23.12
C GLU A 96 1.75 -21.09 22.73
N TYR A 97 1.67 -19.82 22.32
CA TYR A 97 2.80 -18.95 21.98
C TYR A 97 2.71 -17.63 22.74
N ASN A 98 3.86 -16.96 22.91
CA ASN A 98 3.96 -15.65 23.52
C ASN A 98 4.88 -14.73 22.71
N VAL A 99 4.40 -13.52 22.45
CA VAL A 99 5.16 -12.42 21.83
C VAL A 99 5.18 -11.27 22.86
N SER A 100 6.34 -11.01 23.47
CA SER A 100 6.46 -10.00 24.52
C SER A 100 6.70 -8.60 23.93
N LYS A 101 6.16 -7.58 24.59
CA LYS A 101 6.39 -6.16 24.23
C LYS A 101 7.87 -5.75 24.32
N GLN A 102 8.65 -6.45 25.14
CA GLN A 102 10.08 -6.15 25.36
C GLN A 102 10.96 -6.62 24.19
N ASP A 103 10.43 -7.50 23.34
CA ASP A 103 11.19 -8.12 22.26
C ASP A 103 10.94 -7.43 20.91
N ILE A 104 10.41 -6.20 20.96
CA ILE A 104 10.02 -5.43 19.77
C ILE A 104 10.90 -4.22 19.61
N GLU A 105 11.67 -4.22 18.54
CA GLU A 105 12.50 -3.09 18.14
C GLU A 105 11.85 -2.44 16.91
N CYS A 106 11.50 -1.16 17.04
CA CYS A 106 10.96 -0.35 15.95
C CYS A 106 11.99 0.72 15.58
N GLU A 107 12.57 0.60 14.40
CA GLU A 107 13.46 1.62 13.84
C GLU A 107 12.73 2.38 12.74
N LEU A 108 12.61 3.70 12.92
CA LEU A 108 12.08 4.60 11.91
C LEU A 108 13.25 5.20 11.12
N SER A 109 13.37 4.82 9.86
CA SER A 109 14.16 5.54 8.85
C SER A 109 13.19 6.25 7.91
N GLU A 110 13.63 7.34 7.24
CA GLU A 110 12.76 8.33 6.56
C GLU A 110 11.53 7.76 5.84
N ASP A 111 11.67 6.62 5.12
CA ASP A 111 10.58 5.94 4.42
C ASP A 111 10.41 4.44 4.76
N VAL A 112 11.10 3.94 5.79
CA VAL A 112 11.05 2.51 6.17
C VAL A 112 10.93 2.37 7.68
N ILE A 113 9.88 1.69 8.13
CA ILE A 113 9.76 1.19 9.49
C ILE A 113 10.24 -0.25 9.51
N LYS A 114 11.27 -0.54 10.30
CA LYS A 114 11.71 -1.91 10.56
C LYS A 114 11.17 -2.34 11.92
N ILE A 115 10.48 -3.47 11.94
CA ILE A 115 9.93 -4.06 13.16
C ILE A 115 10.57 -5.43 13.34
N SER A 116 11.34 -5.62 14.39
CA SER A 116 11.82 -6.94 14.81
C SER A 116 10.93 -7.48 15.92
N ILE A 117 10.57 -8.76 15.89
CA ILE A 117 9.88 -9.45 16.98
C ILE A 117 10.61 -10.74 17.36
N GLU A 118 10.48 -11.17 18.61
CA GLU A 118 10.79 -12.53 19.06
C GLU A 118 9.48 -13.22 19.48
N SER A 119 9.20 -14.37 18.89
CA SER A 119 8.06 -15.23 19.23
C SER A 119 8.57 -16.49 19.89
N THR A 120 8.00 -16.83 21.04
CA THR A 120 8.34 -18.02 21.81
C THR A 120 7.17 -19.00 21.80
N GLY A 121 7.38 -20.22 21.32
CA GLY A 121 6.39 -21.29 21.33
C GLY A 121 6.70 -22.32 22.41
N LYS A 122 5.67 -22.81 23.11
CA LYS A 122 5.82 -23.80 24.18
C LYS A 122 4.98 -25.04 23.90
N TYR A 123 5.59 -26.21 24.04
CA TYR A 123 4.90 -27.49 23.95
C TYR A 123 5.44 -28.47 25.00
N ILE A 124 4.61 -28.83 25.98
CA ILE A 124 4.98 -29.66 27.14
C ILE A 124 6.15 -29.01 27.90
N ASP A 125 7.35 -29.60 27.84
CA ASP A 125 8.56 -29.16 28.53
C ASP A 125 9.60 -28.58 27.53
N LYS A 126 9.18 -28.35 26.28
CA LYS A 126 10.01 -27.77 25.23
C LYS A 126 9.55 -26.35 24.90
N GLU A 127 10.54 -25.51 24.68
CA GLU A 127 10.39 -24.13 24.25
C GLU A 127 11.29 -23.93 23.04
N ASP A 128 10.79 -23.22 22.04
CA ASP A 128 11.58 -22.80 20.87
C ASP A 128 11.26 -21.33 20.54
N LYS A 129 12.23 -20.65 19.94
CA LYS A 129 12.21 -19.19 19.74
C LYS A 129 12.50 -18.85 18.29
N ILE A 130 11.77 -17.89 17.77
CA ILE A 130 11.91 -17.41 16.39
C ILE A 130 11.97 -15.89 16.39
N LYS A 131 12.94 -15.33 15.69
CA LYS A 131 13.01 -13.89 15.41
C LYS A 131 12.51 -13.62 14.01
N ALA A 132 11.64 -12.63 13.87
CA ALA A 132 11.14 -12.19 12.58
C ALA A 132 11.32 -10.69 12.42
N LYS A 133 11.73 -10.26 11.23
CA LYS A 133 11.86 -8.85 10.87
C LYS A 133 10.88 -8.50 9.76
N PHE A 134 10.08 -7.47 10.00
CA PHE A 134 9.15 -6.88 9.05
C PHE A 134 9.68 -5.53 8.59
N ASN A 135 9.62 -5.30 7.29
CA ASN A 135 9.92 -4.00 6.71
C ASN A 135 8.61 -3.40 6.20
N ILE A 136 8.19 -2.29 6.77
CA ILE A 136 7.05 -1.51 6.28
C ILE A 136 7.64 -0.33 5.52
N LYS A 137 7.38 -0.25 4.23
CA LYS A 137 7.84 0.85 3.39
C LYS A 137 6.71 1.85 3.27
N ASN A 138 7.01 3.11 3.51
CA ASN A 138 6.13 4.18 3.10
C ASN A 138 6.33 4.38 1.60
N SER A 139 5.38 3.98 0.77
CA SER A 139 5.38 4.34 -0.66
C SER A 139 4.95 5.80 -0.84
N SER A 140 5.42 6.68 0.05
CA SER A 140 5.30 8.12 -0.11
C SER A 140 6.18 8.53 -1.28
N ARG A 141 5.50 8.82 -2.39
CA ARG A 141 6.05 9.19 -3.70
C ARG A 141 6.50 7.97 -4.50
N THR A 142 5.98 7.84 -5.73
CA THR A 142 6.55 7.07 -6.85
C THR A 142 6.20 5.59 -7.05
N ASN A 143 5.07 5.08 -6.56
CA ASN A 143 4.55 3.78 -7.03
C ASN A 143 3.61 3.86 -8.23
N LEU A 144 3.47 5.03 -8.88
CA LEU A 144 2.92 5.04 -10.23
C LEU A 144 4.00 4.47 -11.15
N GLU A 145 3.76 3.29 -11.73
CA GLU A 145 4.63 2.76 -12.76
C GLU A 145 4.76 3.78 -13.91
N GLU A 146 5.86 3.74 -14.67
CA GLU A 146 6.02 4.65 -15.81
C GLU A 146 4.84 4.49 -16.78
N GLY A 147 3.98 5.50 -16.87
CA GLY A 147 2.75 5.47 -17.68
C GLY A 147 1.45 5.37 -16.89
N GLU A 148 1.49 5.12 -15.58
CA GLU A 148 0.31 5.08 -14.72
C GLU A 148 -0.13 6.50 -14.32
N LEU A 149 -1.44 6.73 -14.29
CA LEU A 149 -2.03 8.04 -13.95
C LEU A 149 -2.54 8.02 -12.51
N PRO A 150 -2.30 9.09 -11.72
CA PRO A 150 -2.78 9.15 -10.35
C PRO A 150 -4.31 9.10 -10.29
N GLY A 151 -4.84 8.23 -9.45
CA GLY A 151 -6.27 8.09 -9.18
C GLY A 151 -6.70 8.88 -7.94
N PRO A 152 -8.03 9.01 -7.71
CA PRO A 152 -8.57 9.65 -6.50
C PRO A 152 -8.08 9.02 -5.20
N SER A 153 -7.85 7.71 -5.18
CA SER A 153 -7.35 6.96 -4.01
C SER A 153 -5.92 7.32 -3.62
N ASP A 154 -5.17 7.97 -4.51
CA ASP A 154 -3.79 8.35 -4.26
C ASP A 154 -3.69 9.68 -3.49
N TYR A 155 -4.83 10.31 -3.23
CA TYR A 155 -4.95 11.56 -2.50
C TYR A 155 -5.83 11.38 -1.27
N ASN A 156 -5.43 12.01 -0.17
CA ASN A 156 -6.27 12.12 1.03
C ASN A 156 -7.17 13.37 0.93
N ASP A 157 -8.11 13.33 0.00
CA ASP A 157 -9.05 14.42 -0.28
C ASP A 157 -10.49 13.92 -0.18
N ASP A 158 -11.38 14.76 0.39
CA ASP A 158 -12.81 14.56 0.23
C ASP A 158 -13.18 14.75 -1.25
N THR A 159 -13.74 13.71 -1.86
CA THR A 159 -13.91 13.61 -3.30
C THR A 159 -15.35 13.32 -3.66
N LYS A 160 -15.98 14.24 -4.40
CA LYS A 160 -17.29 14.01 -4.99
C LYS A 160 -17.17 13.03 -6.15
N VAL A 161 -17.80 11.86 -6.03
CA VAL A 161 -17.82 10.86 -7.10
C VAL A 161 -19.09 10.96 -7.95
N VAL A 162 -18.92 11.06 -9.26
CA VAL A 162 -19.99 10.98 -10.27
C VAL A 162 -19.79 9.67 -11.03
N GLU A 163 -20.69 8.71 -10.80
CA GLU A 163 -20.61 7.34 -11.35
C GLU A 163 -20.74 7.26 -12.89
N GLY A 164 -21.23 8.33 -13.54
CA GLY A 164 -21.38 8.42 -14.98
C GLY A 164 -20.66 9.63 -15.57
N GLY A 165 -21.14 10.10 -16.72
CA GLY A 165 -20.70 11.38 -17.29
C GLY A 165 -21.31 12.56 -16.54
N LEU A 166 -20.57 13.67 -16.48
CA LEU A 166 -21.04 14.94 -15.92
C LEU A 166 -21.17 15.96 -17.06
N THR A 167 -22.35 16.58 -17.16
CA THR A 167 -22.56 17.72 -18.05
C THR A 167 -22.83 18.97 -17.23
N VAL A 168 -21.92 19.95 -17.30
CA VAL A 168 -22.09 21.26 -16.67
C VAL A 168 -22.79 22.17 -17.66
N GLU A 169 -23.98 22.65 -17.27
CA GLU A 169 -24.75 23.65 -18.00
C GLU A 169 -24.30 25.08 -17.66
N ASN A 170 -24.80 26.06 -18.41
CA ASN A 170 -24.44 27.47 -18.28
C ASN A 170 -24.55 27.99 -16.84
N GLY A 171 -23.44 28.41 -16.26
CA GLY A 171 -23.38 29.03 -14.94
C GLY A 171 -22.09 28.75 -14.18
N PHE A 172 -22.14 28.97 -12.86
CA PHE A 172 -21.04 28.66 -11.94
C PHE A 172 -21.21 27.26 -11.36
N TYR A 173 -20.18 26.43 -11.45
CA TYR A 173 -20.12 25.11 -10.85
C TYR A 173 -18.91 25.03 -9.91
N SER A 174 -19.18 24.78 -8.64
CA SER A 174 -18.16 24.41 -7.67
C SER A 174 -18.72 23.31 -6.78
N PRO A 175 -18.10 22.12 -6.72
CA PRO A 175 -18.55 21.06 -5.84
C PRO A 175 -18.35 21.47 -4.37
N THR A 176 -19.15 20.86 -3.49
CA THR A 176 -19.05 21.03 -2.04
C THR A 176 -17.79 20.39 -1.47
N GLU A 177 -17.40 19.27 -2.04
CA GLU A 177 -16.18 18.51 -1.75
C GLU A 177 -14.97 19.17 -2.40
N ASP A 178 -13.79 18.90 -1.84
CA ASP A 178 -12.54 19.52 -2.27
C ASP A 178 -12.14 19.07 -3.70
N SER A 179 -12.31 17.77 -3.98
CA SER A 179 -11.97 17.13 -5.25
C SER A 179 -13.22 16.62 -5.98
N LEU A 180 -13.13 16.49 -7.31
CA LEU A 180 -14.20 15.95 -8.16
C LEU A 180 -13.69 14.77 -8.98
N TYR A 181 -14.38 13.65 -8.93
CA TYR A 181 -14.12 12.47 -9.74
C TYR A 181 -15.31 12.12 -10.63
N VAL A 182 -15.10 12.10 -11.94
CA VAL A 182 -16.09 11.73 -12.95
C VAL A 182 -15.65 10.46 -13.66
N LYS A 183 -16.40 9.37 -13.48
CA LYS A 183 -16.11 8.05 -14.10
C LYS A 183 -16.42 8.01 -15.61
N GLY A 184 -17.25 8.92 -16.08
CA GLY A 184 -17.59 9.07 -17.50
C GLY A 184 -16.92 10.27 -18.17
N ASP A 185 -17.54 10.75 -19.26
CA ASP A 185 -17.12 11.99 -19.90
C ASP A 185 -17.44 13.22 -19.03
N PHE A 186 -16.56 14.21 -19.06
CA PHE A 186 -16.83 15.55 -18.51
C PHE A 186 -17.14 16.51 -19.66
N LYS A 187 -18.37 17.03 -19.69
CA LYS A 187 -18.86 17.91 -20.76
C LYS A 187 -19.26 19.26 -20.20
N VAL A 188 -18.80 20.33 -20.83
CA VAL A 188 -19.24 21.70 -20.53
C VAL A 188 -20.01 22.21 -21.74
N GLN A 189 -21.28 22.55 -21.55
CA GLN A 189 -22.14 23.03 -22.64
C GLN A 189 -21.79 24.45 -23.05
N HIS A 190 -22.40 24.91 -24.14
CA HIS A 190 -22.22 26.28 -24.65
C HIS A 190 -22.58 27.31 -23.57
N GLY A 191 -21.64 28.19 -23.23
CA GLY A 191 -21.95 29.40 -22.47
C GLY A 191 -22.79 30.36 -23.30
N ASN A 192 -23.60 31.20 -22.64
CA ASN A 192 -24.40 32.21 -23.32
C ASN A 192 -23.55 33.45 -23.71
N SER A 193 -24.08 34.31 -24.57
CA SER A 193 -23.47 35.60 -24.91
C SER A 193 -23.16 36.45 -23.66
N ASN A 194 -23.98 36.32 -22.61
CA ASN A 194 -23.94 37.16 -21.40
C ASN A 194 -23.15 36.54 -20.22
N GLY A 195 -22.54 35.36 -20.39
CA GLY A 195 -21.79 34.69 -19.32
C GLY A 195 -21.22 33.35 -19.76
N GLY A 196 -20.01 33.01 -19.30
CA GLY A 196 -19.41 31.71 -19.55
C GLY A 196 -19.76 30.68 -18.48
N ASN A 197 -19.36 29.43 -18.69
CA ASN A 197 -19.38 28.41 -17.65
C ASN A 197 -18.15 28.59 -16.76
N ASP A 198 -18.32 28.88 -15.47
CA ASP A 198 -17.21 29.02 -14.54
C ASP A 198 -17.16 27.81 -13.61
N ILE A 199 -16.17 26.95 -13.80
CA ILE A 199 -15.99 25.71 -13.06
C ILE A 199 -14.79 25.87 -12.13
N LEU A 200 -15.00 25.77 -10.82
CA LEU A 200 -13.96 25.87 -9.81
C LEU A 200 -13.87 24.58 -9.00
N ILE A 201 -12.75 23.88 -9.12
CA ILE A 201 -12.39 22.69 -8.35
C ILE A 201 -11.32 23.07 -7.32
N ASN A 202 -11.62 22.86 -6.04
CA ASN A 202 -10.81 23.35 -4.92
C ASN A 202 -9.51 22.57 -4.70
N ARG A 203 -9.43 21.34 -5.19
CA ARG A 203 -8.23 20.50 -5.27
C ARG A 203 -8.17 19.81 -6.63
N ASN A 204 -8.37 18.49 -6.68
CA ASN A 204 -8.06 17.67 -7.83
C ASN A 204 -9.31 17.38 -8.68
N LEU A 205 -9.13 17.35 -10.00
CA LEU A 205 -10.17 16.98 -10.96
C LEU A 205 -9.76 15.69 -11.67
N PHE A 206 -10.52 14.61 -11.46
CA PHE A 206 -10.31 13.29 -12.06
C PHE A 206 -11.41 12.99 -13.09
N ILE A 207 -11.01 12.61 -14.30
CA ILE A 207 -11.92 12.25 -15.40
C ILE A 207 -11.41 10.95 -16.05
N ASP A 208 -12.21 9.89 -15.99
CA ASP A 208 -11.84 8.57 -16.55
C ASP A 208 -11.99 8.46 -18.06
N GLN A 209 -12.78 9.33 -18.68
CA GLN A 209 -12.96 9.38 -20.14
C GLN A 209 -12.49 10.71 -20.71
N ASN A 210 -13.28 11.32 -21.61
CA ASN A 210 -12.88 12.52 -22.32
C ASN A 210 -13.40 13.77 -21.62
N MET A 211 -12.64 14.85 -21.77
CA MET A 211 -13.06 16.19 -21.40
C MET A 211 -13.45 16.95 -22.66
N SER A 212 -14.69 17.43 -22.75
CA SER A 212 -15.18 18.20 -23.89
C SER A 212 -15.78 19.52 -23.47
N ILE A 213 -15.19 20.61 -23.93
CA ILE A 213 -15.50 21.95 -23.43
C ILE A 213 -15.96 22.82 -24.58
N GLN A 214 -17.22 23.26 -24.47
CA GLN A 214 -17.84 24.13 -25.45
C GLN A 214 -17.74 25.61 -25.04
N ASN A 215 -17.83 26.45 -26.08
CA ASN A 215 -17.72 27.90 -26.11
C ASN A 215 -17.88 28.64 -24.77
N HIS A 216 -17.01 29.62 -24.50
CA HIS A 216 -17.07 30.49 -23.32
C HIS A 216 -17.08 29.70 -22.01
N ALA A 217 -15.99 28.99 -21.73
CA ALA A 217 -15.85 28.23 -20.49
C ALA A 217 -14.53 28.56 -19.80
N CYS A 218 -14.61 28.67 -18.48
CA CYS A 218 -13.52 28.83 -17.56
C CYS A 218 -13.47 27.62 -16.65
N ILE A 219 -12.37 26.89 -16.62
CA ILE A 219 -12.17 25.77 -15.71
C ILE A 219 -10.92 26.03 -14.89
N VAL A 220 -11.08 26.03 -13.59
CA VAL A 220 -10.00 26.29 -12.64
C VAL A 220 -9.88 25.10 -11.70
N THR A 221 -8.74 24.43 -11.76
CA THR A 221 -8.37 23.32 -10.89
C THR A 221 -7.21 23.77 -10.02
N ARG A 222 -7.45 23.94 -8.72
CA ARG A 222 -6.43 24.41 -7.77
C ARG A 222 -5.36 23.35 -7.49
N GLY A 223 -5.65 22.09 -7.73
CA GLY A 223 -4.69 21.00 -7.68
C GLY A 223 -4.38 20.43 -9.05
N ASN A 224 -4.36 19.11 -9.12
CA ASN A 224 -4.00 18.36 -10.32
C ASN A 224 -5.23 18.14 -11.20
N LEU A 225 -5.02 18.21 -12.51
CA LEU A 225 -6.00 17.82 -13.52
C LEU A 225 -5.61 16.47 -14.09
N ILE A 226 -6.42 15.44 -13.88
CA ILE A 226 -6.20 14.08 -14.38
C ILE A 226 -7.31 13.72 -15.36
N VAL A 227 -6.98 13.57 -16.64
CA VAL A 227 -7.90 13.15 -17.70
C VAL A 227 -7.32 11.91 -18.39
N LYS A 228 -7.91 10.73 -18.19
CA LYS A 228 -7.42 9.50 -18.84
C LYS A 228 -7.62 9.51 -20.36
N GLY A 229 -8.64 10.22 -20.83
CA GLY A 229 -8.94 10.41 -22.24
C GLY A 229 -8.36 11.70 -22.84
N ASN A 230 -9.02 12.18 -23.89
CA ASN A 230 -8.61 13.39 -24.60
C ASN A 230 -9.30 14.63 -24.05
N ILE A 231 -8.60 15.77 -24.09
CA ILE A 231 -9.17 17.10 -23.84
C ILE A 231 -9.49 17.75 -25.19
N THR A 232 -10.75 18.14 -25.38
CA THR A 232 -11.23 18.79 -26.60
C THR A 232 -11.90 20.12 -26.28
N SER A 233 -11.35 21.19 -26.83
CA SER A 233 -11.81 22.56 -26.56
C SER A 233 -12.20 23.26 -27.85
N THR A 234 -13.33 23.97 -27.83
CA THR A 234 -13.88 24.61 -29.04
C THR A 234 -13.37 26.04 -29.25
N ASN A 235 -13.98 27.05 -28.63
CA ASN A 235 -13.65 28.47 -28.81
C ASN A 235 -13.77 29.20 -27.46
N LYS A 236 -12.86 30.13 -27.14
CA LYS A 236 -12.90 30.91 -25.90
C LYS A 236 -13.00 30.03 -24.65
N VAL A 237 -12.21 28.96 -24.62
CA VAL A 237 -12.06 28.06 -23.48
C VAL A 237 -10.75 28.35 -22.76
N TYR A 238 -10.83 28.51 -21.44
CA TYR A 238 -9.70 28.82 -20.58
C TYR A 238 -9.62 27.78 -19.47
N ILE A 239 -8.52 27.04 -19.43
CA ILE A 239 -8.27 26.00 -18.43
C ILE A 239 -7.07 26.44 -17.59
N PHE A 240 -7.21 26.45 -16.28
CA PHE A 240 -6.16 26.82 -15.33
C PHE A 240 -5.91 25.65 -14.38
N VAL A 241 -4.69 25.14 -14.36
CA VAL A 241 -4.25 24.04 -13.50
C VAL A 241 -3.07 24.52 -12.68
N TYR A 242 -3.27 24.63 -11.37
CA TYR A 242 -2.24 25.09 -10.45
C TYR A 242 -1.25 23.98 -10.05
N GLY A 243 -1.68 22.72 -10.09
CA GLY A 243 -0.83 21.55 -9.89
C GLY A 243 -0.33 20.96 -11.21
N ASP A 244 -0.23 19.63 -11.25
CA ASP A 244 0.20 18.86 -12.40
C ASP A 244 -0.99 18.53 -13.32
N ALA A 245 -0.73 18.47 -14.63
CA ALA A 245 -1.72 18.12 -15.64
C ALA A 245 -1.38 16.79 -16.30
N TYR A 246 -2.33 15.86 -16.30
CA TYR A 246 -2.22 14.55 -16.91
C TYR A 246 -3.31 14.37 -17.96
N PHE A 247 -2.91 14.10 -19.20
CA PHE A 247 -3.87 13.87 -20.28
C PHE A 247 -3.32 12.99 -21.41
N LYS A 248 -4.20 12.40 -22.21
CA LYS A 248 -3.78 11.61 -23.38
C LYS A 248 -3.34 12.50 -24.55
N SER A 249 -4.19 13.47 -24.87
CA SER A 249 -3.91 14.51 -25.86
C SER A 249 -4.83 15.70 -25.61
N ASN A 250 -4.41 16.87 -26.07
CA ASN A 250 -5.18 18.10 -25.98
C ASN A 250 -5.35 18.70 -27.39
N THR A 251 -6.59 18.96 -27.80
CA THR A 251 -6.91 19.48 -29.14
C THR A 251 -7.78 20.72 -29.06
N TYR A 252 -7.30 21.80 -29.69
CA TYR A 252 -8.04 23.05 -29.85
C TYR A 252 -8.69 23.14 -31.23
N LYS A 253 -9.99 23.47 -31.31
CA LYS A 253 -10.67 23.77 -32.59
C LYS A 253 -10.58 25.24 -33.02
N SER A 254 -10.07 26.11 -32.15
CA SER A 254 -9.90 27.55 -32.38
C SER A 254 -8.62 28.04 -31.70
N SER A 255 -8.04 29.12 -32.21
CA SER A 255 -6.88 29.81 -31.62
C SER A 255 -7.22 30.58 -30.34
N ASN A 256 -8.51 30.76 -30.01
CA ASN A 256 -8.94 31.53 -28.84
C ASN A 256 -9.07 30.66 -27.59
N ASN A 257 -8.33 29.55 -27.50
CA ASN A 257 -8.34 28.69 -26.32
C ASN A 257 -6.98 28.78 -25.66
N ASN A 258 -6.96 28.94 -24.33
CA ASN A 258 -5.72 28.97 -23.57
C ASN A 258 -5.78 27.89 -22.48
N PHE A 259 -4.66 27.22 -22.27
CA PHE A 259 -4.48 26.26 -21.20
C PHE A 259 -3.23 26.65 -20.44
N PHE A 260 -3.40 26.88 -19.14
CA PHE A 260 -2.37 27.30 -18.22
C PHE A 260 -2.07 26.16 -17.24
N VAL A 261 -0.79 25.82 -17.09
CA VAL A 261 -0.33 24.76 -16.17
C VAL A 261 0.89 25.26 -15.42
N THR A 262 0.80 25.36 -14.10
CA THR A 262 1.93 25.79 -13.25
C THR A 262 2.85 24.62 -12.90
N GLY A 263 2.31 23.42 -12.74
CA GLY A 263 3.07 22.21 -12.42
C GLY A 263 3.67 21.52 -13.64
N LYS A 264 3.88 20.21 -13.50
CA LYS A 264 4.38 19.33 -14.55
C LYS A 264 3.25 18.89 -15.48
N VAL A 265 3.63 18.50 -16.69
CA VAL A 265 2.70 18.01 -17.71
C VAL A 265 3.06 16.58 -18.05
N PHE A 266 2.06 15.71 -18.06
CA PHE A 266 2.19 14.31 -18.40
C PHE A 266 1.28 13.96 -19.58
N GLU A 267 1.89 13.59 -20.70
CA GLU A 267 1.17 13.13 -21.88
C GLU A 267 1.30 11.62 -22.02
N ASN A 268 0.18 10.91 -22.09
CA ASN A 268 0.16 9.43 -22.08
C ASN A 268 0.96 8.83 -20.91
N GLY A 269 0.89 9.48 -19.74
CA GLY A 269 1.57 9.05 -18.52
C GLY A 269 3.09 9.30 -18.50
N LYS A 270 3.65 10.01 -19.49
CA LYS A 270 5.07 10.40 -19.51
C LYS A 270 5.23 11.90 -19.29
N GLU A 271 6.16 12.27 -18.41
CA GLU A 271 6.50 13.68 -18.19
C GLU A 271 7.04 14.26 -19.51
N VAL A 272 6.38 15.32 -19.99
CA VAL A 272 6.81 16.08 -21.14
C VAL A 272 7.24 17.47 -20.70
N ARG A 273 7.92 18.19 -21.59
CA ARG A 273 8.21 19.60 -21.35
C ARG A 273 6.90 20.36 -21.21
N ASN A 274 6.76 21.12 -20.13
CA ASN A 274 5.63 22.03 -19.97
C ASN A 274 5.81 23.21 -20.95
N ASP A 275 5.05 23.19 -22.04
CA ASP A 275 4.98 24.26 -23.05
C ASP A 275 3.79 25.20 -22.82
N PHE A 276 3.03 25.02 -21.73
CA PHE A 276 1.92 25.91 -21.35
C PHE A 276 2.42 27.11 -20.56
N GLU A 277 1.68 28.22 -20.65
CA GLU A 277 1.91 29.36 -19.78
C GLU A 277 1.53 29.01 -18.33
N PRO A 278 2.28 29.49 -17.32
CA PRO A 278 1.89 29.29 -15.93
C PRO A 278 0.60 30.04 -15.62
N VAL A 279 -0.13 29.59 -14.59
CA VAL A 279 -1.35 30.28 -14.17
C VAL A 279 -1.02 31.72 -13.76
N PRO A 280 -1.68 32.75 -14.35
CA PRO A 280 -1.40 34.15 -14.04
C PRO A 280 -1.63 34.47 -12.55
N SER A 281 -0.79 35.34 -12.00
CA SER A 281 -1.01 35.87 -10.66
C SER A 281 -2.18 36.85 -10.66
N GLY A 282 -3.09 36.70 -9.69
CA GLY A 282 -4.27 37.56 -9.54
C GLY A 282 -5.53 36.77 -9.20
N TYR A 283 -6.63 37.52 -9.03
CA TYR A 283 -7.93 36.96 -8.66
C TYR A 283 -8.90 36.84 -9.83
N LEU A 284 -8.58 37.47 -10.96
CA LEU A 284 -9.42 37.50 -12.15
C LEU A 284 -8.54 37.47 -13.40
N TYR A 285 -8.85 36.58 -14.34
CA TYR A 285 -8.27 36.59 -15.68
C TYR A 285 -9.26 37.18 -16.67
N ASN A 286 -8.88 38.30 -17.30
CA ASN A 286 -9.70 38.95 -18.32
C ASN A 286 -9.32 38.37 -19.67
N TYR A 287 -10.26 37.69 -20.32
CA TYR A 287 -9.98 37.00 -21.58
C TYR A 287 -10.65 37.64 -22.81
N HIS A 288 -11.13 38.87 -22.66
CA HIS A 288 -11.68 39.65 -23.76
C HIS A 288 -11.04 41.05 -23.84
N ASN A 289 -10.31 41.31 -24.93
CA ASN A 289 -9.68 42.59 -25.27
C ASN A 289 -10.48 43.38 -26.34
N GLY A 290 -11.78 43.08 -26.51
CA GLY A 290 -12.64 43.78 -27.46
C GLY A 290 -13.08 45.14 -26.91
N SER A 291 -12.92 46.19 -27.72
CA SER A 291 -13.31 47.59 -27.46
C SER A 291 -14.82 47.85 -27.40
N ASP A 292 -15.64 46.83 -27.13
CA ASP A 292 -17.08 47.01 -27.04
C ASP A 292 -17.42 47.65 -25.69
N SER A 293 -17.89 48.88 -25.78
CA SER A 293 -18.19 49.83 -24.71
C SER A 293 -19.42 49.45 -23.86
N GLY A 294 -19.62 48.16 -23.60
CA GLY A 294 -20.76 47.63 -22.86
C GLY A 294 -20.37 46.56 -21.86
N ASN A 295 -20.14 46.97 -20.61
CA ASN A 295 -20.19 46.29 -19.30
C ASN A 295 -19.92 44.78 -19.07
N ASP A 296 -19.84 43.90 -20.06
CA ASP A 296 -19.64 42.46 -19.85
C ASP A 296 -18.18 42.07 -20.05
N LYS A 297 -17.30 42.56 -19.17
CA LYS A 297 -15.95 42.00 -19.03
C LYS A 297 -16.08 40.56 -18.59
N LYS A 298 -15.93 39.62 -19.53
CA LYS A 298 -15.88 38.19 -19.21
C LYS A 298 -14.58 37.92 -18.46
N THR A 299 -14.73 37.51 -17.21
CA THR A 299 -13.62 37.21 -16.32
C THR A 299 -13.68 35.75 -15.90
N CYS A 300 -12.51 35.21 -15.61
CA CYS A 300 -12.32 33.90 -15.02
C CYS A 300 -11.94 34.11 -13.55
N PRO A 301 -12.70 33.61 -12.56
CA PRO A 301 -12.32 33.72 -11.15
C PRO A 301 -11.10 32.85 -10.88
N LEU A 302 -10.00 33.49 -10.49
CA LEU A 302 -8.78 32.80 -10.06
C LEU A 302 -8.69 32.85 -8.52
N PRO A 303 -8.53 31.72 -7.83
CA PRO A 303 -8.50 31.67 -6.37
C PRO A 303 -7.17 32.18 -5.76
N GLY A 304 -6.26 32.73 -6.57
CA GLY A 304 -5.02 33.39 -6.14
C GLY A 304 -3.89 32.44 -5.73
N SER A 305 -4.19 31.27 -5.17
CA SER A 305 -3.18 30.25 -4.84
C SER A 305 -3.63 28.84 -5.21
N GLY A 306 -2.66 28.03 -5.64
CA GLY A 306 -2.85 26.59 -5.80
C GLY A 306 -3.09 25.90 -4.45
N ASN A 307 -3.83 24.81 -4.51
CA ASN A 307 -4.02 23.87 -3.42
C ASN A 307 -3.96 22.44 -4.00
N PRO A 308 -2.80 22.03 -4.56
CA PRO A 308 -2.62 20.64 -4.97
C PRO A 308 -2.78 19.74 -3.76
N GLY A 309 -3.74 18.82 -3.82
CA GLY A 309 -3.88 17.77 -2.83
C GLY A 309 -2.53 17.06 -2.72
N LYS A 310 -2.09 16.78 -1.49
CA LYS A 310 -0.86 16.01 -1.29
C LYS A 310 -1.16 14.55 -1.63
N LEU A 311 -0.29 13.94 -2.43
CA LEU A 311 -0.30 12.49 -2.59
C LEU A 311 -0.18 11.85 -1.20
N SER A 312 -1.15 11.02 -0.83
CA SER A 312 -1.08 10.25 0.41
C SER A 312 -0.03 9.17 0.24
N GLY A 313 0.94 9.13 1.15
CA GLY A 313 1.83 7.98 1.25
C GLY A 313 1.05 6.72 1.53
N SER A 314 1.16 5.71 0.67
CA SER A 314 0.59 4.39 0.97
C SER A 314 1.65 3.55 1.67
N TRP A 315 1.42 3.22 2.94
CA TRP A 315 2.26 2.26 3.64
C TRP A 315 2.00 0.85 3.09
N GLN A 316 3.05 0.09 2.79
CA GLN A 316 2.98 -1.31 2.37
C GLN A 316 3.98 -2.14 3.18
N ILE A 317 3.54 -3.32 3.62
CA ILE A 317 4.44 -4.32 4.23
C ILE A 317 5.16 -5.06 3.10
N ASP A 318 6.48 -5.18 3.20
CA ASP A 318 7.26 -6.07 2.35
C ASP A 318 6.79 -7.51 2.59
N GLU A 319 6.39 -8.21 1.52
CA GLU A 319 5.96 -9.61 1.61
C GLU A 319 7.11 -10.53 2.06
N ASN A 320 8.36 -10.08 1.93
CA ASN A 320 9.51 -10.83 2.39
C ASN A 320 9.76 -10.60 3.89
N ILE A 321 9.40 -11.59 4.69
CA ILE A 321 9.76 -11.65 6.11
C ILE A 321 11.11 -12.33 6.24
N ASP A 322 12.06 -11.67 6.89
CA ASP A 322 13.33 -12.28 7.29
C ASP A 322 13.12 -13.00 8.62
N VAL A 323 13.17 -14.33 8.59
CA VAL A 323 12.92 -15.20 9.75
C VAL A 323 14.20 -15.93 10.13
N ASP A 324 14.67 -15.69 11.36
CA ASP A 324 15.79 -16.38 11.95
C ASP A 324 15.32 -17.44 12.95
N TYR A 325 15.67 -18.69 12.66
CA TYR A 325 15.33 -19.87 13.46
C TYR A 325 16.44 -20.26 14.44
N PHE A 326 17.58 -19.57 14.44
CA PHE A 326 18.76 -19.90 15.26
C PHE A 326 18.98 -18.83 16.33
N VAL A 327 17.93 -18.55 17.10
CA VAL A 327 18.00 -17.66 18.25
C VAL A 327 18.69 -18.39 19.40
N ASN A 328 19.99 -18.14 19.57
CA ASN A 328 20.80 -18.70 20.65
C ASN A 328 20.51 -18.07 22.02
#